data_AF-A0A968IPC4-F1
#
_entry.id   AF-A0A968IPC4-F1
#
_cell.length_a   1.000
_cell.length_b   1.000
_cell.length_c   1.000
_cell.angle_alpha   90.00
_cell.angle_beta   90.00
_cell.angle_gamma   90.00
#
_symmetry.space_group_name_H-M   'P 1'
#
loop_
_entity.id
_entity.type
_entity.pdbx_description
1 polymer ?
#
loop_
_entity_poly.entity_id
_entity_poly.type
_entity_poly.pdbx_seq_one_letter_code
_entity_poly.pdbx_strand_id
1 'polypeptide(L)'
;MPPEILFIELCCKFLKPGTGKMAIVLPDGILGNPGKDMEAVRVWMLREMELLASIDLPAEAFLPQVSVQASCVFLRRRHPDEFMGTGPAGLSQQPVFMAIAEKVGHGRRGEPVLVRGEDGREIIFDDEDRVRWEDEHGIHEDRQRRKVTQIADDLPWIAAQYRKHIQGLPFEEE
;
A
#
# COMPACT_ATOMS: atom_id res chain seq x y z
N MET A 1 -22.59 13.10 10.12
CA MET A 1 -21.74 12.05 9.53
C MET A 1 -20.53 12.73 8.89
N PRO A 2 -19.30 12.38 9.30
CA PRO A 2 -18.06 12.94 8.76
C PRO A 2 -17.94 12.80 7.22
N PRO A 3 -17.39 13.81 6.49
CA PRO A 3 -17.25 13.76 5.03
C PRO A 3 -16.39 12.60 4.51
N GLU A 4 -15.36 12.20 5.25
CA GLU A 4 -14.50 11.06 4.94
C GLU A 4 -15.27 9.75 4.82
N ILE A 5 -16.30 9.53 5.62
CA ILE A 5 -17.15 8.33 5.54
C ILE A 5 -17.99 8.36 4.28
N LEU A 6 -18.55 9.52 3.92
CA LEU A 6 -19.30 9.70 2.68
C LEU A 6 -18.41 9.49 1.45
N PHE A 7 -17.13 9.84 1.55
CA PHE A 7 -16.16 9.62 0.49
C PHE A 7 -15.92 8.13 0.24
N ILE A 8 -15.80 7.31 1.29
CA ILE A 8 -15.70 5.85 1.17
C ILE A 8 -16.94 5.29 0.46
N GLU A 9 -18.13 5.72 0.86
CA GLU A 9 -19.39 5.29 0.24
C GLU A 9 -19.45 5.66 -1.24
N LEU A 10 -19.05 6.89 -1.58
CA LEU A 10 -19.03 7.37 -2.94
C LEU A 10 -18.05 6.54 -3.79
N CYS A 11 -16.81 6.36 -3.34
CA CYS A 11 -15.81 5.55 -4.02
C CYS A 11 -16.32 4.13 -4.30
N CYS A 12 -16.95 3.48 -3.31
CA CYS A 12 -17.59 2.18 -3.48
C CYS A 12 -18.65 2.21 -4.60
N LYS A 13 -19.54 3.21 -4.61
CA LYS A 13 -20.60 3.33 -5.64
C LYS A 13 -20.05 3.51 -7.05
N PHE A 14 -18.90 4.16 -7.20
CA PHE A 14 -18.21 4.33 -8.49
C PHE A 14 -17.55 3.05 -9.01
N LEU A 15 -17.22 2.09 -8.14
CA LEU A 15 -16.60 0.84 -8.56
C LEU A 15 -17.58 -0.07 -9.30
N LYS A 16 -17.09 -0.76 -10.34
CA LYS A 16 -17.85 -1.82 -11.00
C LYS A 16 -18.18 -2.95 -10.00
N PRO A 17 -19.45 -3.36 -9.84
CA PRO A 17 -19.80 -4.48 -8.97
C PRO A 17 -19.02 -5.77 -9.30
N GLY A 18 -18.58 -6.48 -8.28
CA GLY A 18 -17.89 -7.76 -8.36
C GLY A 18 -16.42 -7.71 -8.79
N THR A 19 -15.99 -6.69 -9.53
CA THR A 19 -14.63 -6.65 -10.14
C THR A 19 -13.87 -5.36 -9.89
N GLY A 20 -14.57 -4.26 -9.62
CA GLY A 20 -13.96 -2.98 -9.34
C GLY A 20 -13.17 -3.04 -8.04
N LYS A 21 -11.93 -2.53 -8.10
CA LYS A 21 -11.02 -2.43 -6.96
C LYS A 21 -10.65 -0.97 -6.73
N MET A 22 -10.42 -0.59 -5.48
CA MET A 22 -9.85 0.69 -5.11
C MET A 22 -8.71 0.50 -4.12
N ALA A 23 -7.82 1.49 -4.10
CA ALA A 23 -6.89 1.74 -3.00
C ALA A 23 -7.25 3.11 -2.42
N ILE A 24 -7.35 3.20 -1.10
CA ILE A 24 -7.73 4.44 -0.42
C ILE A 24 -6.87 4.62 0.84
N VAL A 25 -6.41 5.84 1.08
CA VAL A 25 -5.74 6.22 2.33
C VAL A 25 -6.81 6.66 3.32
N LEU A 26 -6.84 6.05 4.49
CA LEU A 26 -7.80 6.34 5.55
C LEU A 26 -7.09 6.63 6.86
N PRO A 27 -7.53 7.64 7.64
CA PRO A 27 -7.05 7.82 9.01
C PRO A 27 -7.30 6.56 9.84
N ASP A 28 -6.34 6.18 10.69
CA ASP A 28 -6.45 4.96 11.50
C ASP A 28 -7.62 5.02 12.48
N GLY A 29 -8.12 6.21 12.81
CA GLY A 29 -9.34 6.39 13.59
C GLY A 29 -10.57 5.68 12.99
N ILE A 30 -10.68 5.59 11.66
CA ILE A 30 -11.78 4.88 11.00
C ILE A 30 -11.61 3.37 11.15
N LEU A 31 -10.38 2.88 11.08
CA LEU A 31 -10.05 1.46 11.04
C LEU A 31 -9.91 0.82 12.42
N GLY A 32 -9.42 1.55 13.42
CA GLY A 32 -9.08 1.02 14.73
C GLY A 32 -9.99 1.45 15.89
N ASN A 33 -10.73 2.54 15.77
CA ASN A 33 -11.50 3.07 16.92
C ASN A 33 -12.71 2.17 17.26
N PRO A 34 -12.86 1.72 18.52
CA PRO A 34 -13.99 0.88 18.95
C PRO A 34 -15.32 1.61 19.10
N GLY A 35 -15.38 2.94 18.87
CA GLY A 35 -16.64 3.69 18.91
C GLY A 35 -17.68 3.13 17.93
N LYS A 36 -18.96 3.09 18.37
CA LYS A 36 -20.09 2.52 17.60
C LYS A 36 -20.22 3.09 16.19
N ASP A 37 -19.94 4.38 16.01
CA ASP A 37 -20.02 5.04 14.70
C ASP A 37 -18.95 4.51 13.74
N MET A 38 -17.72 4.33 14.21
CA MET A 38 -16.61 3.80 13.39
C MET A 38 -16.77 2.29 13.14
N GLU A 39 -17.29 1.55 14.12
CA GLU A 39 -17.66 0.15 13.96
C GLU A 39 -18.71 -0.02 12.85
N ALA A 40 -19.77 0.79 12.85
CA ALA A 40 -20.79 0.75 11.81
C ALA A 40 -20.22 0.98 10.40
N VAL A 41 -19.23 1.88 10.27
CA VAL A 41 -18.52 2.11 9.00
C VAL A 41 -17.75 0.87 8.58
N ARG A 42 -16.98 0.24 9.48
CA ARG A 42 -16.22 -0.97 9.16
C ARG A 42 -17.13 -2.14 8.78
N VAL A 43 -18.22 -2.35 9.53
CA VAL A 43 -19.21 -3.39 9.21
C VAL A 43 -19.82 -3.13 7.84
N TRP A 44 -20.18 -1.88 7.52
CA TRP A 44 -20.67 -1.52 6.20
C TRP A 44 -19.63 -1.75 5.11
N MET A 45 -18.37 -1.37 5.33
CA MET A 45 -17.28 -1.60 4.38
C MET A 45 -17.10 -3.09 4.08
N LEU A 46 -17.06 -3.96 5.11
CA LEU A 46 -16.90 -5.40 4.95
C LEU A 46 -18.12 -6.08 4.33
N ARG A 47 -19.31 -5.49 4.50
CA ARG A 47 -20.55 -5.94 3.87
C ARG A 47 -20.55 -5.63 2.38
N GLU A 48 -20.29 -4.39 1.99
CA GLU A 48 -20.36 -3.94 0.58
C GLU A 48 -19.11 -4.29 -0.23
N MET A 49 -17.98 -4.48 0.45
CA MET A 49 -16.66 -4.65 -0.16
C MET A 49 -15.91 -5.81 0.51
N GLU A 50 -15.02 -6.41 -0.27
CA GLU A 50 -14.03 -7.38 0.19
C GLU A 50 -12.73 -6.64 0.49
N LEU A 51 -12.10 -6.93 1.63
CA LEU A 51 -10.84 -6.32 2.03
C LEU A 51 -9.70 -7.18 1.49
N LEU A 52 -8.90 -6.60 0.60
CA LEU A 52 -7.80 -7.30 -0.06
C LEU A 52 -6.48 -7.11 0.69
N ALA A 53 -6.22 -5.88 1.12
CA ALA A 53 -5.01 -5.53 1.86
C ALA A 53 -5.22 -4.34 2.79
N SER A 54 -4.46 -4.31 3.88
CA SER A 54 -4.36 -3.19 4.83
C SER A 54 -2.88 -2.94 5.14
N ILE A 55 -2.38 -1.78 4.74
CA ILE A 55 -0.98 -1.39 4.92
C ILE A 55 -0.93 -0.20 5.87
N ASP A 56 -0.37 -0.40 7.05
CA ASP A 56 -0.12 0.67 8.01
C ASP A 56 1.05 1.54 7.54
N LEU A 57 0.91 2.86 7.62
CA LEU A 57 1.93 3.80 7.17
C LEU A 57 2.53 4.56 8.36
N PRO A 58 3.84 4.87 8.34
CA PRO A 58 4.47 5.63 9.40
C PRO A 58 3.97 7.09 9.38
N ALA A 59 4.07 7.77 10.53
CA ALA A 59 3.60 9.15 10.68
C ALA A 59 4.29 10.12 9.70
N GLU A 60 5.50 9.78 9.27
CA GLU A 60 6.30 10.49 8.29
C GLU A 60 5.63 10.56 6.91
N ALA A 61 4.78 9.59 6.53
CA ALA A 61 4.28 9.42 5.15
C ALA A 61 3.56 10.63 4.55
N PHE A 62 2.92 11.46 5.39
CA PHE A 62 2.22 12.67 4.94
C PHE A 62 2.80 13.95 5.55
N LEU A 63 3.90 13.85 6.31
CA LEU A 63 4.61 15.01 6.81
C LEU A 63 5.48 15.63 5.71
N PRO A 64 5.72 16.95 5.77
CA PRO A 64 5.32 17.88 6.83
C PRO A 64 3.88 18.43 6.72
N GLN A 65 3.12 18.05 5.69
CA GLN A 65 1.83 18.67 5.37
C GLN A 65 0.71 18.26 6.32
N VAL A 66 0.63 16.96 6.67
CA VAL A 66 -0.45 16.37 7.46
C VAL A 66 0.13 15.46 8.53
N SER A 67 -0.27 15.66 9.79
CA SER A 67 0.24 14.91 10.94
C SER A 67 -0.70 13.79 11.40
N VAL A 68 -1.35 13.11 10.46
CA VAL A 68 -2.35 12.06 10.72
C VAL A 68 -1.72 10.70 10.46
N GLN A 69 -1.88 9.77 11.40
CA GLN A 69 -1.60 8.35 11.16
C GLN A 69 -2.71 7.76 10.29
N ALA A 70 -2.29 7.07 9.24
CA ALA A 70 -3.20 6.60 8.21
C ALA A 70 -2.69 5.30 7.62
N SER A 71 -3.63 4.49 7.15
CA SER A 71 -3.35 3.24 6.46
C SER A 71 -3.82 3.30 5.02
N CYS A 72 -3.12 2.60 4.12
CA CYS A 72 -3.59 2.36 2.76
C CYS A 72 -4.36 1.04 2.70
N VAL A 73 -5.64 1.13 2.30
CA VAL A 73 -6.58 0.01 2.29
C VAL A 73 -6.99 -0.32 0.86
N PHE A 74 -6.92 -1.60 0.51
CA PHE A 74 -7.31 -2.10 -0.81
C PHE A 74 -8.59 -2.89 -0.71
N LEU A 75 -9.59 -2.51 -1.50
CA LEU A 75 -10.96 -3.02 -1.42
C LEU A 75 -11.46 -3.43 -2.80
N ARG A 76 -12.24 -4.51 -2.89
CA ARG A 76 -13.03 -4.89 -4.07
C ARG A 76 -14.51 -4.71 -3.78
N ARG A 77 -15.26 -4.05 -4.65
CA ARG A 77 -16.72 -4.00 -4.52
C ARG A 77 -17.33 -5.37 -4.76
N ARG A 78 -18.16 -5.86 -3.83
CA ARG A 78 -18.88 -7.13 -3.98
C ARG A 78 -19.99 -7.01 -5.02
N HIS A 79 -20.31 -8.12 -5.68
CA HIS A 79 -21.47 -8.21 -6.56
C HIS A 79 -22.74 -8.46 -5.73
N PRO A 80 -23.91 -7.88 -6.09
CA PRO A 80 -25.19 -8.17 -5.42
C PRO A 80 -25.51 -9.67 -5.31
N ASP A 81 -25.12 -10.47 -6.30
CA ASP A 81 -25.36 -11.92 -6.30
C ASP A 81 -24.53 -12.67 -5.25
N GLU A 82 -23.40 -12.11 -4.78
CA GLU A 82 -22.61 -12.71 -3.70
C GLU A 82 -23.42 -12.80 -2.40
N PHE A 83 -24.40 -11.91 -2.21
CA PHE A 83 -25.29 -11.89 -1.06
C PHE A 83 -26.43 -12.92 -1.16
N MET A 84 -26.81 -13.33 -2.38
CA MET A 84 -27.92 -14.25 -2.58
C MET A 84 -27.57 -15.70 -2.22
N GLY A 85 -26.29 -16.05 -2.27
CA GLY A 85 -25.77 -17.39 -1.94
C GLY A 85 -25.31 -17.57 -0.50
N THR A 86 -25.30 -16.51 0.31
CA THR A 86 -24.81 -16.56 1.69
C THR A 86 -25.86 -17.08 2.66
N GLY A 87 -25.55 -18.20 3.32
CA GLY A 87 -26.34 -18.73 4.44
C GLY A 87 -26.22 -17.88 5.72
N PRO A 88 -26.64 -18.40 6.89
CA PRO A 88 -26.66 -17.66 8.16
C PRO A 88 -25.28 -17.18 8.65
N ALA A 89 -24.19 -17.71 8.08
CA ALA A 89 -22.82 -17.30 8.38
C ALA A 89 -22.41 -15.96 7.72
N GLY A 90 -23.21 -15.44 6.78
CA GLY A 90 -22.91 -14.20 6.06
C GLY A 90 -21.81 -14.34 5.00
N LEU A 91 -21.39 -13.20 4.44
CA LEU A 91 -20.31 -13.13 3.46
C LEU A 91 -18.98 -13.51 4.10
N SER A 92 -18.25 -14.43 3.48
CA SER A 92 -16.89 -14.75 3.91
C SER A 92 -15.91 -13.66 3.45
N GLN A 93 -15.02 -13.29 4.35
CA GLN A 93 -13.84 -12.48 4.04
C GLN A 93 -12.70 -13.43 3.69
N GLN A 94 -12.03 -13.20 2.56
CA GLN A 94 -10.82 -13.94 2.22
C GLN A 94 -9.65 -13.50 3.11
N PRO A 95 -8.55 -14.26 3.18
CA PRO A 95 -7.35 -13.82 3.88
C PRO A 95 -6.93 -12.42 3.42
N VAL A 96 -6.73 -11.52 4.39
CA VAL A 96 -6.35 -10.13 4.14
C VAL A 96 -4.82 -10.04 4.20
N PHE A 97 -4.20 -9.45 3.18
CA PHE A 97 -2.78 -9.11 3.26
C PHE A 97 -2.58 -7.93 4.20
N MET A 98 -1.76 -8.09 5.24
CA MET A 98 -1.44 -7.04 6.19
C MET A 98 0.06 -6.78 6.19
N ALA A 99 0.43 -5.51 6.21
CA ALA A 99 1.83 -5.09 6.31
C ALA A 99 1.93 -3.78 7.11
N ILE A 100 3.08 -3.56 7.72
CA ILE A 100 3.44 -2.31 8.40
C ILE A 100 4.65 -1.78 7.65
N ALA A 101 4.55 -0.56 7.11
CA ALA A 101 5.71 0.14 6.59
C ALA A 101 6.38 0.90 7.75
N GLU A 102 7.65 0.64 8.02
CA GLU A 102 8.41 1.42 9.01
C GLU A 102 8.97 2.69 8.38
N LYS A 103 9.36 2.60 7.10
CA LYS A 103 10.02 3.69 6.36
C LYS A 103 9.38 3.87 4.99
N VAL A 104 9.29 5.13 4.60
CA VAL A 104 8.67 5.61 3.34
C VAL A 104 9.62 6.47 2.53
N GLY A 105 10.92 6.33 2.79
CA GLY A 105 11.98 7.00 2.05
C GLY A 105 12.29 8.43 2.46
N HIS A 106 11.51 9.02 3.38
CA HIS A 106 11.78 10.36 3.90
C HIS A 106 11.43 10.51 5.38
N GLY A 107 12.07 11.51 5.99
CA GLY A 107 11.83 11.90 7.37
C GLY A 107 10.75 12.98 7.49
N ARG A 108 10.61 13.52 8.70
CA ARG A 108 9.51 14.41 9.09
C ARG A 108 9.53 15.77 8.40
N ARG A 109 10.66 16.20 7.83
CA ARG A 109 10.80 17.46 7.07
C ARG A 109 10.92 17.22 5.57
N GLY A 110 10.70 15.99 5.11
CA GLY A 110 10.86 15.59 3.70
C GLY A 110 12.31 15.32 3.29
N GLU A 111 13.24 15.28 4.24
CA GLU A 111 14.62 14.85 4.00
C GLU A 111 14.66 13.37 3.62
N PRO A 112 15.44 12.96 2.61
CA PRO A 112 15.52 11.56 2.23
C PRO A 112 16.17 10.73 3.34
N VAL A 113 15.59 9.55 3.62
CA VAL A 113 16.15 8.56 4.54
C VAL A 113 16.81 7.47 3.71
N LEU A 114 18.08 7.22 3.95
CA LEU A 114 18.88 6.23 3.22
C LEU A 114 19.03 4.93 4.02
N VAL A 115 19.20 3.83 3.31
CA VAL A 115 19.47 2.51 3.92
C VAL A 115 20.83 2.57 4.62
N ARG A 116 20.85 2.13 5.88
CA ARG A 116 22.06 2.05 6.72
C ARG A 116 22.30 0.60 7.15
N GLY A 117 23.56 0.18 7.14
CA GLY A 117 23.97 -1.10 7.67
C GLY A 117 23.95 -1.12 9.20
N GLU A 118 24.22 -2.30 9.79
CA GLU A 118 24.27 -2.48 11.25
C GLU A 118 25.29 -1.57 11.94
N ASP A 119 26.33 -1.14 11.22
CA ASP A 119 27.37 -0.21 11.68
C ASP A 119 26.94 1.27 11.59
N GLY A 120 25.72 1.54 11.13
CA GLY A 120 25.16 2.88 10.94
C GLY A 120 25.66 3.62 9.70
N ARG A 121 26.50 2.99 8.86
CA ARG A 121 26.98 3.58 7.61
C ARG A 121 26.00 3.35 6.47
N GLU A 122 25.95 4.28 5.53
CA GLU A 122 25.14 4.13 4.33
C GLU A 122 25.61 2.93 3.51
N ILE A 123 24.67 2.08 3.12
CA ILE A 123 24.98 0.96 2.23
C ILE A 123 25.06 1.52 0.82
N ILE A 124 26.21 1.30 0.19
CA ILE A 124 26.44 1.64 -1.21
C ILE A 124 26.13 0.40 -2.03
N PHE A 125 25.15 0.52 -2.92
CA PHE A 125 24.79 -0.53 -3.87
C PHE A 125 25.51 -0.30 -5.19
N ASP A 126 25.92 -1.39 -5.84
CA ASP A 126 26.40 -1.34 -7.22
C ASP A 126 25.18 -1.44 -8.13
N ASP A 127 24.88 -0.36 -8.85
CA ASP A 127 23.84 -0.31 -9.87
C ASP A 127 24.49 -0.41 -11.27
N GLU A 128 23.94 -1.25 -12.14
CA GLU A 128 24.39 -1.40 -13.53
C GLU A 128 23.47 -0.57 -14.44
N ASP A 129 23.88 0.67 -14.71
CA ASP A 129 23.16 1.57 -15.59
C ASP A 129 23.58 1.35 -17.04
N ARG A 130 22.59 1.35 -17.95
CA ARG A 130 22.81 1.21 -19.39
C ARG A 130 22.84 2.59 -20.01
N VAL A 131 24.06 3.11 -20.19
CA VAL A 131 24.25 4.41 -20.82
C VAL A 131 24.22 4.21 -22.33
N ARG A 132 23.20 4.78 -22.97
CA ARG A 132 23.06 4.79 -24.42
C ARG A 132 23.32 6.19 -24.94
N TRP A 133 24.26 6.34 -25.86
CA TRP A 133 24.49 7.59 -26.57
C TRP A 133 24.58 7.36 -28.08
N GLU A 134 24.24 8.40 -28.83
CA GLU A 134 24.24 8.37 -30.30
C GLU A 134 25.26 9.39 -30.81
N ASP A 135 26.11 8.96 -31.73
CA ASP A 135 27.05 9.81 -32.46
C ASP A 135 26.91 9.60 -33.98
N GLU A 136 27.70 10.32 -34.77
CA GLU A 136 27.67 10.25 -36.25
C GLU A 136 27.95 8.83 -36.82
N HIS A 137 28.47 7.91 -36.01
CA HIS A 137 28.81 6.54 -36.39
C HIS A 137 27.81 5.50 -35.87
N GLY A 138 26.77 5.92 -35.14
CA GLY A 138 25.66 5.07 -34.71
C GLY A 138 25.39 5.14 -33.21
N ILE A 139 24.68 4.12 -32.73
CA ILE A 139 24.20 4.03 -31.35
C ILE A 139 25.15 3.14 -30.54
N HIS A 140 25.72 3.71 -29.48
CA HIS A 140 26.59 3.02 -28.54
C HIS A 140 25.84 2.73 -27.25
N GLU A 141 26.06 1.55 -26.68
CA GLU A 141 25.51 1.14 -25.39
C GLU A 141 26.66 0.63 -24.53
N ASP A 142 26.85 1.25 -23.36
CA ASP A 142 27.84 0.82 -22.37
C ASP A 142 27.16 0.53 -21.03
N ARG A 143 27.70 -0.43 -20.30
CA ARG A 143 27.25 -0.78 -18.96
C ARG A 143 28.17 -0.13 -17.95
N GLN A 144 27.73 0.98 -17.37
CA GLN A 144 28.46 1.62 -16.29
C GLN A 144 27.96 1.12 -14.95
N ARG A 145 28.89 0.62 -14.12
CA ARG A 145 28.64 0.37 -12.70
C ARG A 145 28.74 1.68 -11.94
N ARG A 146 27.66 2.10 -11.30
CA ARG A 146 27.63 3.26 -10.41
C ARG A 146 27.34 2.83 -8.99
N LYS A 147 28.01 3.49 -8.07
CA LYS A 147 27.76 3.38 -6.64
C LYS A 147 26.60 4.30 -6.29
N VAL A 148 25.47 3.74 -5.88
CA VAL A 148 24.26 4.50 -5.50
C VAL A 148 23.88 4.21 -4.05
N THR A 149 23.37 5.23 -3.37
CA THR A 149 22.71 5.07 -2.07
C THR A 149 21.25 4.76 -2.31
N GLN A 150 20.71 3.77 -1.59
CA GLN A 150 19.30 3.39 -1.71
C GLN A 150 18.46 4.13 -0.68
N ILE A 151 17.28 4.58 -1.10
CA ILE A 151 16.26 5.16 -0.23
C ILE A 151 15.67 4.04 0.63
N ALA A 152 15.56 4.28 1.94
CA ALA A 152 14.92 3.36 2.85
C ALA A 152 13.39 3.52 2.77
N ASP A 153 12.78 2.78 1.84
CA ASP A 153 11.34 2.74 1.59
C ASP A 153 10.89 1.29 1.52
N ASP A 154 9.99 0.90 2.42
CA ASP A 154 9.50 -0.47 2.55
C ASP A 154 8.36 -0.75 1.56
N LEU A 155 7.70 0.29 1.02
CA LEU A 155 6.51 0.14 0.17
C LEU A 155 6.77 -0.69 -1.10
N PRO A 156 7.90 -0.55 -1.82
CA PRO A 156 8.22 -1.41 -2.97
C PRO A 156 8.35 -2.88 -2.58
N TRP A 157 8.96 -3.18 -1.43
CA TRP A 157 9.09 -4.53 -0.92
C TRP A 157 7.74 -5.10 -0.50
N ILE A 158 6.93 -4.34 0.24
CA ILE A 158 5.55 -4.71 0.63
C ILE A 158 4.71 -5.02 -0.62
N ALA A 159 4.82 -4.20 -1.66
CA ALA A 159 4.13 -4.43 -2.93
C ALA A 159 4.58 -5.73 -3.62
N ALA A 160 5.86 -6.09 -3.52
CA ALA A 160 6.36 -7.37 -4.02
C ALA A 160 5.80 -8.55 -3.20
N GLN A 161 5.75 -8.45 -1.87
CA GLN A 161 5.14 -9.47 -1.01
C GLN A 161 3.64 -9.63 -1.30
N TYR A 162 2.92 -8.55 -1.58
CA TYR A 162 1.53 -8.63 -1.98
C TYR A 162 1.32 -9.37 -3.31
N ARG A 163 2.22 -9.17 -4.29
CA ARG A 163 2.16 -9.95 -5.55
C ARG A 163 2.38 -11.44 -5.32
N LYS A 164 3.29 -11.80 -4.41
CA LYS A 164 3.51 -13.19 -3.99
C LYS A 164 2.29 -13.77 -3.28
N HIS A 165 1.67 -13.00 -2.39
CA HIS A 165 0.43 -13.38 -1.71
C HIS A 165 -0.67 -13.76 -2.70
N ILE A 166 -0.89 -12.93 -3.73
CA ILE A 166 -1.88 -13.21 -4.79
C ILE A 166 -1.56 -14.50 -5.56
N GLN A 167 -0.27 -14.86 -5.68
CA GLN A 167 0.19 -16.07 -6.34
C GLN A 167 0.21 -17.31 -5.41
N GLY A 168 -0.11 -17.16 -4.12
CA GLY A 168 -0.03 -18.24 -3.14
C GLY A 168 1.39 -18.63 -2.76
N LEU A 169 2.37 -17.75 -2.99
CA LEU A 169 3.77 -17.97 -2.61
C LEU A 169 4.02 -17.49 -1.17
N PRO A 170 4.97 -18.11 -0.45
CA PRO A 170 5.36 -17.66 0.90
C PRO A 170 6.00 -16.26 0.86
N PHE A 171 5.91 -15.56 1.99
CA PHE A 171 6.59 -14.29 2.20
C PHE A 171 8.11 -14.50 2.34
N GLU A 172 8.90 -13.50 1.94
CA GLU A 172 10.31 -13.44 2.28
C GLU A 172 10.49 -13.05 3.75
N GLU A 173 11.57 -13.54 4.37
CA GLU A 173 12.06 -13.03 5.65
C GLU A 173 12.78 -11.69 5.42
N GLU A 174 12.61 -10.76 6.36
CA GLU A 174 13.30 -9.45 6.41
C GLU A 174 14.78 -9.58 6.75
#